data_AF-A0A085W7A3-F1
#
_entry.id   AF-A0A085W7A3-F1
#
_cell.length_a   1.000
_cell.length_b   1.000
_cell.length_c   1.000
_cell.angle_alpha   90.00
_cell.angle_beta   90.00
_cell.angle_gamma   90.00
#
_symmetry.space_group_name_H-M   'P 1'
#
loop_
_entity.id
_entity.type
_entity.pdbx_description
1 polymer ?
#
loop_
_entity_poly.entity_id
_entity_poly.type
_entity_poly.pdbx_seq_one_letter_code
_entity_poly.pdbx_strand_id
1 'polypeptide(L)'
;MHVPPGCERSQAGEYHHVGNPAFRYLAEDDGRTLTLTLARARKDGGVGEAPDAGAITLVLTRTPEGFVGETHATGFSVAGTPCPVKFPTEITACGATTLTLRAVTSTSLDEACRPPPSGPEPKWTEQVLRRGAPPPPQAEAPSSAPDAGVGPTDGGRSGG
;
A
#
# COMPACT_ATOMS: atom_id res chain seq x y z
N MET A 1 -13.96 25.14 -7.30
CA MET A 1 -13.59 23.70 -7.32
C MET A 1 -12.72 23.45 -6.09
N HIS A 2 -12.94 22.37 -5.32
CA HIS A 2 -12.37 22.20 -3.98
C HIS A 2 -11.51 20.93 -3.89
N VAL A 3 -10.50 20.83 -4.76
CA VAL A 3 -9.54 19.71 -4.72
C VAL A 3 -8.97 19.60 -3.30
N PRO A 4 -8.90 18.40 -2.69
CA PRO A 4 -8.37 18.25 -1.35
C PRO A 4 -6.96 18.85 -1.26
N PRO A 5 -6.62 19.57 -0.16
CA PRO A 5 -5.34 20.22 -0.01
C PRO A 5 -4.20 19.21 -0.21
N GLY A 6 -3.29 19.51 -1.14
CA GLY A 6 -2.17 18.64 -1.51
C GLY A 6 -2.37 17.83 -2.79
N CYS A 7 -3.62 17.55 -3.20
CA CYS A 7 -3.93 16.82 -4.45
C CYS A 7 -3.81 17.69 -5.72
N GLU A 8 -3.59 18.99 -5.56
CA GLU A 8 -3.36 19.93 -6.68
C GLU A 8 -2.01 19.70 -7.37
N ARG A 9 -1.03 19.20 -6.61
CA ARG A 9 0.33 18.91 -7.11
C ARG A 9 0.36 17.60 -7.88
N SER A 10 1.39 17.41 -8.70
CA SER A 10 1.64 16.10 -9.31
C SER A 10 1.91 15.06 -8.23
N GLN A 11 1.20 13.94 -8.30
CA GLN A 11 1.40 12.80 -7.42
C GLN A 11 2.35 11.75 -8.00
N ALA A 12 2.97 12.03 -9.15
CA ALA A 12 3.90 11.11 -9.81
C ALA A 12 5.09 10.73 -8.92
N GLY A 13 5.58 9.50 -9.06
CA GLY A 13 6.73 8.97 -8.32
C GLY A 13 6.49 7.58 -7.75
N GLU A 14 7.48 7.09 -7.00
CA GLU A 14 7.43 5.76 -6.39
C GLU A 14 6.81 5.79 -5.00
N TYR A 15 6.02 4.76 -4.70
CA TYR A 15 5.38 4.57 -3.40
C TYR A 15 5.50 3.12 -2.93
N HIS A 16 5.48 2.91 -1.62
CA HIS A 16 5.31 1.60 -0.99
C HIS A 16 4.04 1.57 -0.13
N HIS A 17 3.41 0.41 -0.05
CA HIS A 17 2.26 0.21 0.83
C HIS A 17 2.70 0.12 2.30
N VAL A 18 2.14 0.96 3.17
CA VAL A 18 2.56 1.03 4.58
C VAL A 18 2.23 -0.27 5.33
N GLY A 19 1.10 -0.89 5.04
CA GLY A 19 0.72 -2.18 5.66
C GLY A 19 1.40 -3.41 5.05
N ASN A 20 2.12 -3.26 3.94
CA ASN A 20 2.81 -4.37 3.28
C ASN A 20 3.93 -3.84 2.37
N PRO A 21 5.17 -3.75 2.87
CA PRO A 21 6.29 -3.14 2.14
C PRO A 21 6.76 -3.94 0.92
N ALA A 22 6.24 -5.16 0.71
CA ALA A 22 6.50 -5.93 -0.51
C ALA A 22 5.81 -5.33 -1.75
N PHE A 23 4.75 -4.54 -1.55
CA PHE A 23 4.04 -3.86 -2.63
C PHE A 23 4.61 -2.47 -2.89
N ARG A 24 5.07 -2.25 -4.12
CA ARG A 24 5.57 -0.97 -4.62
C ARG A 24 4.70 -0.51 -5.79
N TYR A 25 4.46 0.78 -5.87
CA TYR A 25 3.65 1.40 -6.91
C TYR A 25 4.46 2.48 -7.61
N LEU A 26 4.43 2.46 -8.94
CA LEU A 26 4.86 3.59 -9.75
C LEU A 26 3.63 4.41 -10.10
N ALA A 27 3.60 5.65 -9.65
CA ALA A 27 2.55 6.60 -9.96
C ALA A 27 2.96 7.50 -11.12
N GLU A 28 2.09 7.62 -12.11
CA GLU A 28 2.19 8.56 -13.22
C GLU A 28 1.00 9.51 -13.16
N ASP A 29 1.25 10.82 -13.18
CA ASP A 29 0.22 11.85 -13.07
C ASP A 29 0.38 12.85 -14.22
N ASP A 30 -0.58 12.85 -15.13
CA ASP A 30 -0.61 13.76 -16.30
C ASP A 30 -1.29 15.12 -16.00
N GLY A 31 -1.69 15.34 -14.74
CA GLY A 31 -2.45 16.52 -14.29
C GLY A 31 -3.97 16.35 -14.33
N ARG A 32 -4.48 15.29 -14.96
CA ARG A 32 -5.90 14.90 -14.99
C ARG A 32 -6.12 13.47 -14.50
N THR A 33 -5.22 12.56 -14.84
CA THR A 33 -5.32 11.14 -14.52
C THR A 33 -4.08 10.75 -13.72
N LEU A 34 -4.33 10.08 -12.61
CA LEU A 34 -3.31 9.41 -11.81
C LEU A 34 -3.42 7.91 -12.07
N THR A 35 -2.36 7.33 -12.63
CA THR A 35 -2.21 5.90 -12.83
C THR A 35 -1.22 5.37 -11.79
N LEU A 36 -1.62 4.38 -10.98
CA LEU A 36 -0.68 3.67 -10.11
C LEU A 36 -0.53 2.22 -10.59
N THR A 37 0.68 1.85 -10.97
CA THR A 37 0.99 0.48 -11.41
C THR A 37 1.76 -0.24 -10.33
N LEU A 38 1.27 -1.40 -9.89
CA LEU A 38 1.98 -2.25 -8.94
C LEU A 38 3.25 -2.83 -9.61
N ALA A 39 4.41 -2.37 -9.18
CA ALA A 39 5.69 -2.96 -9.52
C ALA A 39 6.03 -4.08 -8.53
N ARG A 40 6.26 -5.30 -9.04
CA ARG A 40 6.85 -6.35 -8.19
C ARG A 40 8.27 -5.91 -7.82
N ALA A 41 8.59 -5.94 -6.53
CA ALA A 41 9.96 -5.72 -6.08
C ALA A 41 10.87 -6.79 -6.70
N ARG A 42 11.82 -6.39 -7.57
CA ARG A 42 12.92 -7.30 -7.93
C ARG A 42 13.72 -7.60 -6.68
N LYS A 43 14.29 -8.81 -6.63
CA LYS A 43 15.17 -9.28 -5.55
C LYS A 43 16.35 -8.33 -5.28
N ASP A 44 16.70 -7.48 -6.24
CA ASP A 44 17.83 -6.54 -6.23
C ASP A 44 17.45 -5.07 -5.91
N GLY A 45 16.23 -4.81 -5.44
CA GLY A 45 15.85 -3.50 -4.91
C GLY A 45 15.47 -2.42 -5.94
N GLY A 46 15.61 -2.69 -7.24
CA GLY A 46 15.17 -1.80 -8.33
C GLY A 46 13.72 -2.02 -8.79
N VAL A 47 13.15 -1.01 -9.47
CA VAL A 47 11.87 -1.10 -10.18
C VAL A 47 12.11 -1.82 -11.52
N GLY A 48 11.55 -3.02 -11.67
CA GLY A 48 11.70 -3.84 -12.86
C GLY A 48 10.57 -3.64 -13.86
N GLU A 49 10.91 -3.82 -15.14
CA GLU A 49 10.14 -3.70 -16.39
C GLU A 49 8.63 -4.02 -16.35
N ALA A 50 7.92 -3.40 -17.30
CA ALA A 50 6.48 -3.35 -17.60
C ALA A 50 5.58 -4.39 -16.89
N PRO A 51 4.41 -3.97 -16.39
CA PRO A 51 3.48 -4.85 -15.69
C PRO A 51 3.18 -6.12 -16.49
N ASP A 52 3.33 -7.29 -15.86
CA ASP A 52 2.81 -8.55 -16.40
C ASP A 52 1.33 -8.38 -16.76
N ALA A 53 0.85 -9.13 -17.77
CA ALA A 53 -0.58 -9.22 -18.05
C ALA A 53 -1.29 -9.82 -16.83
N GLY A 54 -1.85 -8.95 -15.97
CA GLY A 54 -2.41 -9.29 -14.65
C GLY A 54 -1.86 -8.47 -13.48
N ALA A 55 -0.94 -7.53 -13.70
CA ALA A 55 -0.53 -6.59 -12.67
C ALA A 55 -1.68 -5.69 -12.24
N ILE A 56 -1.70 -5.34 -10.95
CA ILE A 56 -2.71 -4.45 -10.38
C ILE A 56 -2.42 -3.02 -10.83
N THR A 57 -3.39 -2.40 -11.49
CA THR A 57 -3.30 -1.01 -11.96
C THR A 57 -4.47 -0.21 -11.45
N LEU A 58 -4.22 0.95 -10.86
CA LEU A 58 -5.25 1.90 -10.45
C LEU A 58 -5.29 3.04 -11.48
N VAL A 59 -6.47 3.36 -12.00
CA VAL A 59 -6.66 4.48 -12.94
C VAL A 59 -7.68 5.42 -12.33
N LEU A 60 -7.22 6.59 -11.88
CA LEU A 60 -8.01 7.53 -11.11
C LEU A 60 -8.05 8.89 -11.81
N THR A 61 -9.25 9.43 -11.99
CA THR A 61 -9.44 10.78 -12.56
C THR A 61 -9.47 11.81 -11.44
N ARG A 62 -8.77 12.92 -11.63
CA ARG A 62 -8.77 14.07 -10.73
C ARG A 62 -10.10 14.80 -10.86
N THR A 63 -10.84 14.89 -9.77
CA THR A 63 -12.10 15.62 -9.63
C THR A 63 -11.98 16.67 -8.53
N PRO A 64 -12.94 17.61 -8.41
CA PRO A 64 -12.99 18.54 -7.29
C PRO A 64 -13.12 17.86 -5.94
N GLU A 65 -13.54 16.60 -5.86
CA GLU A 65 -13.73 15.85 -4.62
C GLU A 65 -12.51 15.01 -4.23
N GLY A 66 -11.55 14.83 -5.14
CA GLY A 66 -10.37 13.97 -4.95
C GLY A 66 -9.96 13.29 -6.25
N PHE A 67 -9.27 12.15 -6.17
CA PHE A 67 -9.10 11.27 -7.33
C PHE A 67 -10.10 10.12 -7.23
N VAL A 68 -10.86 9.87 -8.29
CA VAL A 68 -11.90 8.83 -8.31
C VAL A 68 -11.73 7.97 -9.57
N GLY A 69 -11.82 6.66 -9.42
CA GLY A 69 -11.75 5.74 -10.54
C GLY A 69 -11.79 4.28 -10.11
N GLU A 70 -10.95 3.46 -10.71
CA GLU A 70 -11.02 2.00 -10.58
C GLU A 70 -9.64 1.38 -10.35
N THR A 71 -9.60 0.35 -9.50
CA THR A 71 -8.52 -0.62 -9.46
C THR A 71 -8.84 -1.75 -10.43
N HIS A 72 -7.97 -1.98 -11.40
CA HIS A 72 -7.99 -3.12 -12.30
C HIS A 72 -7.07 -4.22 -11.71
N ALA A 73 -7.61 -5.41 -11.56
CA ALA A 73 -6.88 -6.56 -11.03
C ALA A 73 -7.38 -7.86 -11.67
N THR A 74 -6.71 -8.97 -11.35
CA THR A 74 -7.20 -10.33 -11.63
C THR A 74 -7.77 -10.92 -10.34
N GLY A 75 -9.08 -11.18 -10.33
CA GLY A 75 -9.75 -11.96 -9.31
C GLY A 75 -9.93 -13.41 -9.75
N PHE A 76 -10.56 -14.23 -8.92
CA PHE A 76 -10.90 -15.61 -9.26
C PHE A 76 -12.39 -15.85 -9.04
N SER A 77 -13.03 -16.56 -9.98
CA SER A 77 -14.41 -17.02 -9.80
C SER A 77 -14.49 -18.06 -8.68
N VAL A 78 -15.72 -18.38 -8.27
CA VAL A 78 -15.98 -19.50 -7.33
C VAL A 78 -15.40 -20.85 -7.81
N ALA A 79 -15.21 -21.02 -9.11
CA ALA A 79 -14.61 -22.21 -9.72
C ALA A 79 -13.07 -22.11 -9.85
N GLY A 80 -12.46 -21.00 -9.42
CA GLY A 80 -11.02 -20.77 -9.52
C GLY A 80 -10.54 -20.26 -10.88
N THR A 81 -11.44 -19.81 -11.74
CA THR A 81 -11.08 -19.25 -13.06
C THR A 81 -10.59 -17.80 -12.90
N PRO A 82 -9.44 -17.42 -13.49
CA PRO A 82 -8.97 -16.03 -13.45
C PRO A 82 -9.93 -15.11 -14.20
N CYS A 83 -10.34 -14.04 -13.53
CA CYS A 83 -11.32 -13.07 -14.02
C CYS A 83 -10.73 -11.65 -13.97
N PRO A 84 -10.78 -10.87 -15.07
CA PRO A 84 -10.48 -9.45 -14.98
C PRO A 84 -11.57 -8.78 -14.13
N VAL A 85 -11.14 -8.03 -13.11
CA VAL A 85 -12.04 -7.33 -12.20
C VAL A 85 -11.68 -5.86 -12.08
N LYS A 86 -12.72 -5.08 -11.79
CA LYS A 86 -12.61 -3.66 -11.54
C LYS A 86 -13.31 -3.32 -10.23
N PHE A 87 -12.61 -2.60 -9.37
CA PHE A 87 -13.13 -2.18 -8.07
C PHE A 87 -13.10 -0.66 -7.95
N PRO A 88 -14.20 -0.03 -7.51
CA PRO A 88 -14.20 1.40 -7.20
C PRO A 88 -13.06 1.75 -6.25
N THR A 89 -12.33 2.82 -6.57
CA THR A 89 -11.17 3.29 -5.81
C THR A 89 -11.12 4.81 -5.82
N GLU A 90 -10.79 5.40 -4.68
CA GLU A 90 -10.67 6.85 -4.53
C GLU A 90 -9.46 7.23 -3.69
N ILE A 91 -8.89 8.42 -3.92
CA ILE A 91 -7.92 9.05 -3.02
C ILE A 91 -8.66 10.04 -2.15
N THR A 92 -8.64 9.77 -0.85
CA THR A 92 -9.32 10.57 0.17
C THR A 92 -8.41 11.66 0.73
N ALA A 93 -7.08 11.52 0.63
CA ALA A 93 -6.13 12.53 1.05
C ALA A 93 -4.77 12.43 0.32
N CYS A 94 -4.18 13.59 -0.01
CA CYS A 94 -2.82 13.71 -0.52
C CYS A 94 -1.95 14.46 0.49
N GLY A 95 -1.10 13.74 1.22
CA GLY A 95 -0.08 14.32 2.08
C GLY A 95 1.19 14.69 1.30
N ALA A 96 2.14 15.38 1.95
CA ALA A 96 3.40 15.74 1.33
C ALA A 96 4.22 14.51 0.86
N THR A 97 4.11 13.40 1.59
CA THR A 97 4.83 12.15 1.32
C THR A 97 3.92 10.92 1.35
N THR A 98 2.59 11.11 1.41
CA THR A 98 1.63 10.02 1.58
C THR A 98 0.43 10.18 0.67
N LEU A 99 -0.10 9.08 0.17
CA LEU A 99 -1.40 9.01 -0.50
C LEU A 99 -2.29 8.07 0.29
N THR A 100 -3.47 8.55 0.67
CA THR A 100 -4.49 7.72 1.31
C THR A 100 -5.54 7.34 0.27
N LEU A 101 -5.72 6.04 0.07
CA LEU A 101 -6.65 5.46 -0.87
C LEU A 101 -7.73 4.71 -0.13
N ARG A 102 -8.95 4.74 -0.66
CA ARG A 102 -10.04 3.86 -0.24
C ARG A 102 -10.43 2.99 -1.42
N ALA A 103 -10.37 1.67 -1.25
CA ALA A 103 -10.69 0.70 -2.29
C ALA A 103 -11.58 -0.40 -1.73
N VAL A 104 -12.38 -1.02 -2.61
CA VAL A 104 -13.12 -2.25 -2.26
C VAL A 104 -12.14 -3.43 -2.27
N THR A 105 -12.02 -4.15 -1.15
CA THR A 105 -11.00 -5.20 -0.96
C THR A 105 -11.40 -6.58 -1.47
N SER A 106 -12.69 -6.86 -1.65
CA SER A 106 -13.15 -8.15 -2.15
C SER A 106 -14.59 -8.09 -2.64
N THR A 107 -14.83 -8.68 -3.81
CA THR A 107 -16.17 -9.00 -4.29
C THR A 107 -16.14 -10.43 -4.80
N SER A 108 -17.06 -11.28 -4.35
CA SER A 108 -17.23 -12.63 -4.91
C SER A 108 -17.61 -12.52 -6.38
N LEU A 109 -17.06 -13.38 -7.23
CA LEU A 109 -17.34 -13.39 -8.66
C LEU A 109 -18.06 -14.67 -9.05
N ASP A 110 -19.12 -14.53 -9.86
CA ASP A 110 -19.76 -15.66 -10.53
C ASP A 110 -18.88 -16.23 -11.67
N GLU A 111 -19.35 -17.28 -12.33
CA GLU A 111 -18.65 -17.91 -13.45
C GLU A 111 -18.57 -17.02 -14.70
N ALA A 112 -19.39 -15.97 -14.77
CA ALA A 112 -19.35 -14.95 -15.81
C ALA A 112 -18.45 -13.75 -15.40
N CYS A 113 -17.65 -13.88 -14.35
CA CYS A 113 -16.77 -12.85 -13.80
C CYS A 113 -17.52 -11.58 -13.35
N ARG A 114 -18.75 -11.73 -12.86
CA ARG A 114 -19.58 -10.62 -12.36
C ARG A 114 -19.77 -10.70 -10.85
N PRO A 115 -19.86 -9.54 -10.18
CA PRO A 115 -20.41 -9.48 -8.84
C PRO A 115 -21.81 -10.12 -8.82
N PRO A 116 -22.17 -10.90 -7.79
CA PRO A 116 -23.54 -11.39 -7.66
C PRO A 116 -24.50 -10.19 -7.56
N PRO A 117 -25.68 -10.26 -8.18
CA PRO A 117 -26.67 -9.18 -8.19
C PRO A 117 -27.25 -8.87 -6.80
N SER A 118 -27.01 -9.75 -5.84
CA SER A 118 -27.41 -9.60 -4.44
C SER A 118 -26.29 -10.18 -3.57
N GLY A 119 -25.80 -9.37 -2.64
CA GLY A 119 -24.67 -9.72 -1.80
C GLY A 119 -24.44 -8.67 -0.72
N PRO A 120 -23.56 -8.95 0.25
CA PRO A 120 -23.16 -7.96 1.24
C PRO A 120 -22.59 -6.71 0.55
N GLU A 121 -22.81 -5.55 1.16
CA GLU A 121 -22.27 -4.30 0.63
C GLU A 121 -20.73 -4.39 0.47
N PRO A 122 -20.17 -3.77 -0.58
CA PRO A 122 -18.73 -3.77 -0.81
C PRO A 122 -17.98 -3.24 0.41
N LYS A 123 -17.06 -4.03 0.95
CA LYS A 123 -16.23 -3.59 2.06
C LYS A 123 -15.15 -2.66 1.55
N TRP A 124 -15.28 -1.38 1.88
CA TRP A 124 -14.24 -0.38 1.67
C TRP A 124 -13.13 -0.55 2.69
N THR A 125 -11.89 -0.44 2.24
CA THR A 125 -10.70 -0.46 3.09
C THR A 125 -9.84 0.74 2.75
N GLU A 126 -9.37 1.43 3.79
CA GLU A 126 -8.41 2.51 3.66
C GLU A 126 -6.98 1.95 3.65
N GLN A 127 -6.17 2.46 2.74
CA GLN A 127 -4.78 2.07 2.54
C GLN A 127 -3.92 3.31 2.43
N VAL A 128 -2.72 3.27 3.02
CA VAL A 128 -1.75 4.36 2.93
C VAL A 128 -0.56 3.93 2.12
N LEU A 129 -0.25 4.71 1.09
CA LEU A 129 0.97 4.62 0.32
C LEU A 129 1.93 5.72 0.77
N ARG A 130 3.18 5.38 0.99
CA ARG A 130 4.23 6.33 1.36
C ARG A 130 5.24 6.46 0.24
N ARG A 131 5.58 7.71 -0.10
CA ARG A 131 6.52 8.05 -1.15
C ARG A 131 7.94 7.56 -0.81
N GLY A 132 8.65 7.08 -1.83
CA GLY A 132 10.04 6.61 -1.73
C GLY A 132 10.19 5.14 -1.34
N ALA A 133 11.43 4.71 -1.15
CA ALA A 133 11.75 3.34 -0.77
C ALA A 133 11.17 2.99 0.62
N PRO A 134 10.73 1.73 0.84
CA PRO A 134 10.38 1.27 2.18
C PRO A 134 11.61 1.40 3.09
N PRO A 135 11.41 1.60 4.41
CA PRO A 135 12.53 1.52 5.35
C PRO A 135 13.14 0.12 5.23
N PRO A 136 14.46 -0.04 5.43
CA PRO A 136 15.04 -1.37 5.49
C PRO A 136 14.25 -2.19 6.51
N PRO A 137 14.02 -3.51 6.27
CA PRO A 137 13.41 -4.36 7.27
C PRO A 137 14.19 -4.11 8.56
N GLN A 138 13.48 -3.67 9.60
CA GLN A 138 14.12 -3.40 10.89
C GLN A 138 14.79 -4.72 11.28
N ALA A 139 16.11 -4.77 11.17
CA ALA A 139 16.87 -5.76 11.90
C ALA A 139 16.40 -5.56 13.33
N GLU A 140 15.72 -6.56 13.89
CA GLU A 140 15.26 -6.56 15.27
C GLU A 140 16.37 -5.93 16.08
N ALA A 141 16.09 -4.75 16.67
CA ALA A 141 17.06 -4.10 17.51
C ALA A 141 17.50 -5.18 18.52
N PRO A 142 18.80 -5.54 18.60
CA PRO A 142 19.22 -6.54 19.56
C PRO A 142 18.71 -6.02 20.89
N SER A 143 17.80 -6.80 21.49
CA SER A 143 17.27 -6.50 22.81
C SER A 143 18.47 -6.17 23.67
N SER A 144 18.57 -4.91 24.10
CA SER A 144 19.65 -4.48 24.97
C SER A 144 19.56 -5.32 26.23
N ALA A 145 20.30 -6.43 26.25
CA ALA A 145 20.68 -7.07 27.49
C ALA A 145 21.47 -6.00 28.24
N PRO A 146 21.05 -5.57 29.44
CA PRO A 146 21.93 -4.78 30.26
C PRO A 146 23.14 -5.67 30.59
N ASP A 147 24.29 -5.24 30.09
CA ASP A 147 25.61 -5.69 30.47
C ASP A 147 25.74 -5.53 31.99
N ALA A 148 25.56 -6.61 32.73
CA ALA A 148 25.87 -6.66 34.16
C ALA A 148 27.26 -7.28 34.34
N GLY A 149 28.27 -6.66 33.71
CA GLY A 149 29.68 -6.95 33.90
C GLY A 149 30.32 -6.06 34.97
N VAL A 150 30.35 -6.58 36.21
CA VAL A 150 31.41 -6.51 37.25
C VAL A 150 31.93 -5.17 37.79
N GLY A 151 32.05 -5.10 39.14
CA GLY A 151 32.97 -4.19 39.83
C GLY A 151 32.94 -4.32 41.37
N PRO A 152 34.02 -4.75 42.05
CA PRO A 152 34.07 -5.04 43.50
C PRO A 152 34.48 -3.82 44.36
N THR A 153 34.22 -3.87 45.68
CA THR A 153 34.92 -3.22 46.85
C THR A 153 33.94 -3.19 48.04
N ASP A 154 34.18 -3.94 49.12
CA ASP A 154 34.99 -3.65 50.32
C ASP A 154 34.11 -3.23 51.53
N GLY A 155 34.42 -3.76 52.72
CA GLY A 155 33.91 -3.24 53.99
C GLY A 155 33.27 -4.28 54.93
N GLY A 156 34.08 -4.89 55.79
CA GLY A 156 33.70 -5.99 56.68
C GLY A 156 32.81 -5.64 57.88
N ARG A 157 32.20 -6.68 58.47
CA ARG A 157 31.73 -6.69 59.87
C ARG A 157 31.41 -8.11 60.34
N SER A 158 32.14 -8.60 61.35
CA SER A 158 31.74 -9.60 62.37
C SER A 158 32.91 -9.67 63.34
N GLY A 159 32.81 -9.36 64.63
CA GLY A 159 31.69 -9.55 65.56
C GLY A 159 32.21 -10.55 66.60
N GLY A 160 32.57 -10.04 67.80
CA GLY A 160 32.99 -10.86 68.94
C GLY A 160 31.83 -11.43 69.74
#